data_AF-A0A821NYC4-F1
#
_entry.id   AF-A0A821NYC4-F1
#
_cell.length_a   1.000
_cell.length_b   1.000
_cell.length_c   1.000
_cell.angle_alpha   90.00
_cell.angle_beta   90.00
_cell.angle_gamma   90.00
#
_symmetry.space_group_name_H-M   'P 1'
#
loop_
_entity.id
_entity.type
_entity.pdbx_description
1 polymer ?
#
loop_
_entity_poly.entity_id
_entity_poly.type
_entity_poly.pdbx_seq_one_letter_code
_entity_poly.pdbx_strand_id
1 'polypeptide(L)'
;MLKNQFFLFWQCIFGPKLYQTYPHIPPLPTRQPIHLYIRNTAETLSDNVFLVLKILLATLRILCPLCILYFYYKGSLTYENGISFLQISSCIVIIPMYFMLLRGISRFINPTYKIFINEYFQVKYNPTQKARQ
;
A
#
# COMPACT_ATOMS: atom_id res chain seq x y z
N MET A 1 13.21 -19.03 -12.79
CA MET A 1 13.48 -18.42 -11.46
C MET A 1 13.02 -16.95 -11.38
N LEU A 2 13.32 -16.10 -12.37
CA LEU A 2 12.94 -14.66 -12.36
C LEU A 2 11.43 -14.38 -12.28
N LYS A 3 10.59 -15.17 -12.98
CA LYS A 3 9.12 -14.98 -12.99
C LYS A 3 8.50 -15.09 -11.59
N ASN A 4 8.99 -16.00 -10.75
CA ASN A 4 8.50 -16.16 -9.38
C ASN A 4 8.90 -14.98 -8.48
N GLN A 5 10.08 -14.39 -8.69
CA GLN A 5 10.52 -13.22 -7.93
C GLN A 5 9.70 -11.97 -8.27
N PHE A 6 9.37 -11.77 -9.55
CA PHE A 6 8.50 -10.68 -9.98
C PHE A 6 7.09 -10.82 -9.41
N PHE A 7 6.54 -12.04 -9.44
CA PHE A 7 5.22 -12.32 -8.87
C PHE A 7 5.19 -12.07 -7.35
N LEU A 8 6.22 -12.50 -6.62
CA LEU A 8 6.33 -12.30 -5.18
C LEU A 8 6.51 -10.81 -4.84
N PHE A 9 7.27 -10.06 -5.64
CA PHE A 9 7.39 -8.61 -5.50
C PHE A 9 6.03 -7.90 -5.70
N TRP A 10 5.26 -8.31 -6.71
CA TRP A 10 3.91 -7.79 -6.93
C TRP A 10 2.98 -8.06 -5.74
N GLN A 11 3.06 -9.28 -5.20
CA GLN A 11 2.35 -9.66 -3.98
C GLN A 11 2.81 -8.86 -2.75
N CYS A 12 4.05 -8.42 -2.67
CA CYS A 12 4.53 -7.55 -1.59
C CYS A 12 4.01 -6.11 -1.71
N ILE A 13 3.88 -5.57 -2.93
CA ILE A 13 3.34 -4.21 -3.17
C ILE A 13 1.87 -4.13 -2.76
N PHE A 14 1.06 -5.08 -3.27
CA PHE A 14 -0.40 -5.11 -3.08
C PHE A 14 -0.85 -5.99 -1.91
N GLY A 15 0.09 -6.62 -1.20
CA GLY A 15 -0.20 -7.53 -0.12
C GLY A 15 -0.84 -6.86 1.09
N PRO A 16 -1.61 -7.62 1.89
CA PRO A 16 -2.24 -7.12 3.09
C PRO A 16 -1.19 -6.58 4.09
N LYS A 17 -1.61 -5.60 4.88
CA LYS A 17 -0.76 -4.99 5.91
C LYS A 17 -0.66 -5.95 7.08
N LEU A 18 0.57 -6.31 7.46
CA LEU A 18 0.81 -7.04 8.70
C LEU A 18 0.71 -6.04 9.86
N TYR A 19 -0.33 -6.15 10.67
CA TYR A 19 -0.37 -5.59 12.01
C TYR A 19 0.07 -6.72 12.93
N GLN A 20 1.28 -6.62 13.49
CA GLN A 20 1.83 -7.66 14.34
C GLN A 20 0.88 -7.94 15.52
N THR A 21 0.36 -9.15 15.67
CA THR A 21 0.88 -10.19 16.57
C THR A 21 0.06 -11.46 16.29
N TYR A 22 0.68 -12.63 16.16
CA TYR A 22 -0.01 -13.89 16.39
C TYR A 22 0.02 -14.14 17.91
N PRO A 23 -1.04 -13.84 18.69
CA PRO A 23 -1.22 -14.52 19.96
C PRO A 23 -1.69 -15.95 19.62
N HIS A 24 -1.04 -16.96 20.20
CA HIS A 24 -1.35 -18.39 20.01
C HIS A 24 -0.85 -19.04 18.72
N ILE A 25 0.47 -19.11 18.58
CA ILE A 25 1.05 -20.39 18.16
C ILE A 25 1.36 -21.12 19.46
N PRO A 26 0.77 -22.30 19.76
CA PRO A 26 1.18 -23.08 20.92
C PRO A 26 2.70 -23.32 20.82
N PRO A 27 3.46 -23.15 21.92
CA PRO A 27 4.91 -23.23 21.85
C PRO A 27 5.33 -24.61 21.34
N LEU A 28 5.84 -24.68 20.11
CA LEU A 28 6.56 -25.86 19.67
C LEU A 28 7.80 -25.99 20.56
N PRO A 29 8.10 -27.20 21.08
CA PRO A 29 9.20 -27.42 21.98
C PRO A 29 10.52 -27.45 21.21
N THR A 30 10.94 -26.36 20.58
CA THR A 30 12.31 -26.24 20.08
C THR A 30 12.72 -24.77 19.90
N ARG A 31 13.79 -24.39 20.60
CA ARG A 31 14.48 -23.08 20.64
C ARG A 31 14.57 -22.32 19.31
N GLN A 32 13.55 -21.57 18.92
CA GLN A 32 13.69 -20.51 17.93
C GLN A 32 13.08 -19.21 18.46
N PRO A 33 13.81 -18.08 18.42
CA PRO A 33 13.28 -16.81 18.88
C PRO A 33 12.09 -16.42 18.00
N ILE A 34 11.00 -16.01 18.66
CA ILE A 34 9.78 -15.52 18.00
C ILE A 34 10.21 -14.34 17.12
N HIS A 35 10.28 -14.54 15.79
CA HIS A 35 10.60 -13.48 14.84
C HIS A 35 9.39 -12.56 14.68
N LEU A 36 9.25 -11.68 15.66
CA LEU A 36 8.35 -10.55 15.68
C LEU A 36 8.62 -9.70 14.42
N TYR A 37 7.63 -9.61 13.50
CA TYR A 37 7.68 -8.69 12.36
C TYR A 37 7.77 -7.23 12.81
N ILE A 38 8.97 -6.66 12.78
CA ILE A 38 9.20 -5.25 13.09
C ILE A 38 8.93 -4.43 11.83
N ARG A 39 8.01 -3.46 11.93
CA ARG A 39 7.71 -2.54 10.83
C ARG A 39 8.93 -1.67 10.55
N ASN A 40 9.32 -1.59 9.28
CA ASN A 40 10.41 -0.72 8.85
C ASN A 40 9.96 0.74 8.73
N THR A 41 10.89 1.69 8.88
CA THR A 41 10.64 3.14 8.75
C THR A 41 10.03 3.51 7.40
N ALA A 42 10.45 2.83 6.32
CA ALA A 42 9.89 3.00 4.98
C ALA A 42 8.39 2.66 4.90
N GLU A 43 7.93 1.66 5.65
CA GLU A 43 6.51 1.29 5.67
C GLU A 43 5.70 2.33 6.45
N THR A 44 6.21 2.81 7.59
CA THR A 44 5.58 3.88 8.38
C THR A 44 5.49 5.19 7.59
N LEU A 45 6.55 5.57 6.87
CA LEU A 45 6.55 6.75 6.01
C LEU A 45 5.49 6.61 4.91
N SER A 46 5.45 5.46 4.24
CA SER A 46 4.45 5.21 3.18
C SER A 46 3.03 5.28 3.72
N ASP A 47 2.77 4.72 4.91
CA ASP A 47 1.45 4.76 5.56
C ASP A 47 1.00 6.19 5.86
N ASN A 48 1.92 7.02 6.37
CA ASN A 48 1.65 8.43 6.66
C ASN A 48 1.33 9.20 5.37
N VAL A 49 2.06 8.94 4.29
CA VAL A 49 1.77 9.56 2.98
C VAL A 49 0.39 9.16 2.45
N PHE A 50 0.01 7.88 2.56
CA PHE A 50 -1.34 7.46 2.16
C PHE A 50 -2.43 8.07 3.03
N LEU A 51 -2.17 8.27 4.33
CA LEU A 51 -3.11 8.95 5.22
C LEU A 51 -3.30 10.41 4.80
N VAL A 52 -2.21 11.14 4.58
CA VAL A 52 -2.25 12.54 4.11
C VAL A 52 -2.97 12.64 2.78
N LEU A 53 -2.69 11.73 1.84
CA LEU A 53 -3.36 11.71 0.54
C LEU A 53 -4.86 11.46 0.66
N LYS A 54 -5.30 10.56 1.56
CA LYS A 54 -6.72 10.33 1.82
C LYS A 54 -7.41 11.57 2.37
N ILE A 55 -6.76 12.26 3.31
CA ILE A 55 -7.27 13.51 3.87
C ILE A 55 -7.35 14.58 2.77
N LEU A 56 -6.30 14.72 1.95
CA LEU A 56 -6.24 15.66 0.84
C LEU A 56 -7.35 15.39 -0.20
N LEU A 57 -7.62 14.13 -0.54
CA LEU A 57 -8.70 13.78 -1.46
C LEU A 57 -10.08 14.05 -0.84
N ALA A 58 -10.25 13.84 0.46
CA ALA A 58 -11.49 14.13 1.16
C ALA A 58 -11.76 15.65 1.20
N THR A 59 -10.74 16.46 1.52
CA THR A 59 -10.86 17.92 1.49
C THR A 59 -11.08 18.43 0.06
N LEU A 60 -10.34 17.91 -0.92
CA LEU A 60 -10.53 18.26 -2.32
C LEU A 60 -11.93 17.93 -2.82
N ARG A 61 -12.52 16.80 -2.42
CA ARG A 61 -13.88 16.44 -2.82
C ARG A 61 -14.92 17.47 -2.35
N ILE A 62 -14.69 18.09 -1.20
CA ILE A 62 -15.53 19.16 -0.66
C ILE A 62 -15.23 20.50 -1.35
N LEU A 63 -13.95 20.82 -1.58
CA LEU A 63 -13.54 22.06 -2.23
C LEU A 63 -13.83 22.11 -3.73
N CYS A 64 -13.81 20.96 -4.41
CA CYS A 64 -13.93 20.86 -5.86
C CYS A 64 -15.16 21.56 -6.44
N PRO A 65 -16.40 21.35 -5.95
CA PRO A 65 -17.56 22.07 -6.46
C PRO A 65 -17.48 23.58 -6.25
N LEU A 66 -16.89 24.04 -5.14
CA LEU A 66 -16.69 25.46 -4.86
C LEU A 66 -15.66 26.09 -5.80
N CYS A 67 -14.55 25.39 -6.05
CA CYS A 67 -13.51 25.84 -6.98
C CYS A 67 -14.03 25.90 -8.42
N ILE A 68 -14.76 24.88 -8.88
CA ILE A 68 -15.33 24.85 -10.24
C ILE A 68 -16.29 26.01 -10.44
N LEU A 69 -17.19 26.25 -9.48
CA LEU A 69 -18.16 27.33 -9.56
C LEU A 69 -17.48 28.71 -9.57
N TYR A 70 -16.45 28.91 -8.76
CA TYR A 70 -15.65 30.13 -8.76
C TYR A 70 -14.91 30.35 -10.08
N PHE A 71 -14.24 29.31 -10.62
CA PHE A 71 -13.53 29.41 -11.90
C PHE A 71 -14.47 29.62 -13.10
N TYR A 72 -15.68 29.06 -13.04
CA TYR A 72 -16.73 29.31 -14.02
C TYR A 72 -17.19 30.77 -13.98
N TYR A 73 -17.49 31.31 -12.79
CA TYR A 73 -17.90 32.71 -12.64
C TYR A 73 -16.81 33.69 -13.10
N LYS A 74 -15.54 33.36 -12.88
CA LYS A 74 -14.39 34.17 -13.29
C LYS A 74 -14.00 33.99 -14.77
N GLY A 75 -14.66 33.11 -15.51
CA GLY A 75 -14.32 32.80 -16.91
C GLY A 75 -12.93 32.19 -17.09
N SER A 76 -12.35 31.59 -16.05
CA SER A 76 -10.97 31.10 -16.04
C SER A 76 -10.84 29.64 -16.52
N LEU A 77 -11.93 29.02 -16.98
CA LEU A 77 -11.96 27.71 -17.60
C LEU A 77 -11.48 27.79 -19.07
N THR A 78 -10.18 28.07 -19.23
CA THR A 78 -9.50 28.07 -20.54
C THR A 78 -8.70 26.79 -20.75
N TYR A 79 -8.41 26.47 -22.01
CA TYR A 79 -7.65 25.28 -22.38
C TYR A 79 -6.24 25.25 -21.74
N GLU A 80 -5.56 26.40 -21.69
CA GLU A 80 -4.24 26.55 -21.09
C GLU A 80 -4.24 26.24 -19.58
N ASN A 81 -5.26 26.72 -18.87
CA ASN A 81 -5.44 26.41 -17.45
C ASN A 81 -5.78 24.92 -17.24
N GLY A 82 -6.50 24.30 -18.18
CA GLY A 82 -6.78 22.87 -18.18
C GLY A 82 -5.53 22.00 -18.29
N ILE A 83 -4.58 22.35 -19.17
CA ILE A 83 -3.28 21.67 -19.29
C ILE A 83 -2.50 21.79 -17.98
N SER A 84 -2.46 22.98 -17.39
CA SER A 84 -1.77 23.22 -16.13
C SER A 84 -2.37 22.37 -15.00
N PHE A 85 -3.70 22.25 -14.94
CA PHE A 85 -4.38 21.38 -13.99
C PHE A 85 -4.05 19.90 -14.20
N LEU A 86 -3.99 19.45 -15.47
CA LEU A 86 -3.59 18.08 -15.82
C LEU A 86 -2.15 17.78 -15.36
N GLN A 87 -1.20 18.70 -15.58
CA GLN A 87 0.17 18.56 -15.12
C GLN A 87 0.28 18.48 -13.59
N ILE A 88 -0.50 19.27 -12.85
CA ILE A 88 -0.53 19.19 -11.38
C ILE A 88 -1.15 17.85 -10.94
N SER A 89 -2.22 17.42 -11.61
CA SER A 89 -2.90 16.15 -11.28
C SER A 89 -1.99 14.93 -11.50
N SER A 90 -1.14 14.95 -12.54
CA SER A 90 -0.22 13.84 -12.81
C SER A 90 0.86 13.73 -11.72
N CYS A 91 1.38 14.87 -11.22
CA CYS A 91 2.29 14.89 -10.08
C CYS A 91 1.65 14.27 -8.82
N ILE A 92 0.38 14.58 -8.56
CA ILE A 92 -0.36 14.02 -7.42
C ILE A 92 -0.50 12.49 -7.52
N VAL A 93 -0.55 11.92 -8.73
CA VAL A 93 -0.63 10.46 -8.96
C VAL A 93 0.74 9.78 -8.87
N ILE A 94 1.81 10.44 -9.30
CA ILE A 94 3.17 9.87 -9.30
C ILE A 94 3.68 9.65 -7.86
N ILE A 95 3.41 10.61 -6.96
CA ILE A 95 3.84 10.54 -5.55
C ILE A 95 3.37 9.25 -4.85
N PRO A 96 2.07 8.90 -4.80
CA PRO A 96 1.62 7.66 -4.16
C PRO A 96 2.15 6.41 -4.86
N MET A 97 2.32 6.41 -6.19
CA MET A 97 2.94 5.28 -6.88
C MET A 97 4.36 5.03 -6.39
N TYR A 98 5.16 6.10 -6.23
CA TYR A 98 6.51 5.99 -5.69
C TYR A 98 6.53 5.42 -4.27
N PHE A 99 5.64 5.90 -3.38
CA PHE A 99 5.54 5.36 -2.02
C PHE A 99 4.97 3.93 -1.96
N MET A 100 4.10 3.53 -2.90
CA MET A 100 3.66 2.14 -3.04
C MET A 100 4.83 1.22 -3.38
N LEU A 101 5.70 1.65 -4.31
CA LEU A 101 6.89 0.90 -4.70
C LEU A 101 7.90 0.80 -3.56
N LEU A 102 8.20 1.90 -2.87
CA LEU A 102 9.06 1.90 -1.68
C LEU A 102 8.56 0.94 -0.60
N ARG A 103 7.24 0.95 -0.34
CA ARG A 103 6.61 0.01 0.60
C ARG A 103 6.78 -1.43 0.14
N GLY A 104 6.56 -1.72 -1.14
CA GLY A 104 6.74 -3.05 -1.72
C GLY A 104 8.18 -3.56 -1.63
N ILE A 105 9.16 -2.69 -1.91
CA ILE A 105 10.60 -3.00 -1.78
C ILE A 105 10.95 -3.31 -0.32
N SER A 106 10.50 -2.48 0.63
CA SER A 106 10.75 -2.71 2.05
C SER A 106 10.19 -4.08 2.51
N ARG A 107 9.00 -4.44 2.05
CA ARG A 107 8.38 -5.75 2.34
C ARG A 107 9.09 -6.91 1.65
N PHE A 108 9.63 -6.69 0.46
CA PHE A 108 10.42 -7.68 -0.26
C PHE A 108 11.83 -7.86 0.33
N ILE A 109 12.37 -6.89 1.06
CA ILE A 109 13.63 -7.09 1.78
C ILE A 109 13.40 -7.85 3.09
N ASN A 110 12.23 -7.69 3.72
CA ASN A 110 11.92 -8.33 4.99
C ASN A 110 11.60 -9.84 4.82
N PRO A 111 12.44 -10.75 5.35
CA PRO A 111 12.23 -12.20 5.20
C PRO A 111 10.96 -12.70 5.89
N THR A 112 10.57 -12.11 7.03
CA THR A 112 9.36 -12.48 7.77
C THR A 112 8.10 -12.21 6.94
N TYR A 113 8.09 -11.11 6.17
CA TYR A 113 6.95 -10.79 5.30
C TYR A 113 6.86 -11.72 4.10
N LYS A 114 8.00 -12.20 3.56
CA LYS A 114 8.00 -13.19 2.47
C LYS A 114 7.41 -14.53 2.87
N ILE A 115 7.72 -14.99 4.08
CA ILE A 115 7.17 -16.25 4.62
C ILE A 115 5.66 -16.09 4.76
N PHE A 116 5.22 -15.00 5.41
CA PHE A 116 3.81 -14.71 5.57
C PHE A 116 3.04 -14.62 4.24
N ILE A 117 3.57 -13.90 3.24
CA ILE A 117 2.84 -13.69 1.99
C ILE A 117 2.67 -15.01 1.22
N ASN A 118 3.69 -15.87 1.25
CA ASN A 118 3.61 -17.20 0.65
C ASN A 118 2.56 -18.08 1.35
N GLU A 119 2.56 -18.11 2.68
CA GLU A 119 1.55 -18.87 3.46
C GLU A 119 0.14 -18.31 3.23
N TYR A 120 -0.03 -16.98 3.29
CA TYR A 120 -1.31 -16.31 3.06
C TYR A 120 -1.90 -16.67 1.69
N PHE A 121 -1.09 -16.62 0.64
CA PHE A 121 -1.57 -16.97 -0.69
C PHE A 121 -1.79 -18.48 -0.86
N GLN A 122 -0.97 -19.35 -0.23
CA GLN A 122 -1.23 -20.79 -0.24
C GLN A 122 -2.58 -21.12 0.40
N VAL A 123 -2.91 -20.53 1.55
CA VAL A 123 -4.21 -20.71 2.22
C VAL A 123 -5.36 -20.13 1.38
N LYS A 124 -5.14 -19.00 0.71
CA LYS A 124 -6.15 -18.36 -0.14
C LYS A 124 -6.47 -19.17 -1.40
N TYR A 125 -5.47 -19.83 -2.00
CA TYR A 125 -5.64 -20.63 -3.21
C TYR A 125 -6.01 -22.10 -2.93
N ASN A 126 -5.70 -22.64 -1.75
CA ASN A 126 -6.10 -23.98 -1.30
C ASN A 126 -6.84 -23.94 0.05
N PRO A 127 -8.12 -23.56 0.08
CA PRO A 127 -8.90 -23.45 1.31
C PRO A 127 -9.12 -24.80 2.03
N THR A 128 -8.91 -25.92 1.35
CA THR A 128 -9.19 -27.29 1.83
C THR A 128 -8.31 -27.78 2.99
N GLN A 129 -7.17 -27.13 3.26
CA GLN A 129 -6.35 -27.45 4.43
C GLN A 129 -6.90 -26.91 5.76
N LYS A 130 -7.86 -25.97 5.70
CA LYS A 130 -8.49 -25.37 6.89
C LYS A 130 -9.54 -26.27 7.57
N ALA A 131 -9.91 -27.38 6.95
CA ALA A 131 -10.94 -28.30 7.46
C ALA A 131 -10.38 -29.51 8.24
N ARG A 132 -9.07 -29.58 8.48
CA ARG A 132 -8.40 -30.72 9.17
C ARG A 132 -7.50 -30.32 10.34
N GLN A 133 -7.64 -29.11 10.86
CA GLN A 133 -7.07 -28.69 12.15
C GLN A 133 -8.20 -28.10 12.99
#